data_AF-A0A1F4TQK1-F1
#
_entry.id   AF-A0A1F4TQK1-F1
#
_cell.length_a   1.000
_cell.length_b   1.000
_cell.length_c   1.000
_cell.angle_alpha   90.00
_cell.angle_beta   90.00
_cell.angle_gamma   90.00
#
_symmetry.space_group_name_H-M   'P 1'
#
loop_
_entity.id
_entity.type
_entity.pdbx_description
1 polymer ?
#
loop_
_entity_poly.entity_id
_entity_poly.type
_entity_poly.pdbx_seq_one_letter_code
_entity_poly.pdbx_strand_id
1 'polypeptide(L)'
;MFPEENDNKEMSELEEALKEMWLEQGNPSVIAAKHAEFVVEPKVFFGNKLNPAILKLLVVNYLAHTSTQDSGAGNVDVTPEKLVIKSPKGKPLVIVRDKKIIGEYLQKQG
;
A
#
# COMPACT_ATOMS: atom_id res chain seq x y z
N MET A 1 17.47 -25.19 -7.34
CA MET A 1 17.56 -23.85 -7.96
C MET A 1 16.68 -22.95 -7.11
N PHE A 2 17.29 -22.06 -6.33
CA PHE A 2 16.61 -21.30 -5.27
C PHE A 2 15.84 -20.13 -5.90
N PRO A 3 14.53 -20.02 -5.68
CA PRO A 3 13.72 -18.93 -6.24
C PRO A 3 13.90 -17.57 -5.54
N GLU A 4 14.82 -17.45 -4.57
CA GLU A 4 14.91 -16.30 -3.67
C GLU A 4 15.68 -15.09 -4.23
N GLU A 5 16.44 -15.22 -5.32
CA GLU A 5 17.27 -14.11 -5.84
C GLU A 5 16.48 -13.09 -6.70
N ASN A 6 15.39 -13.51 -7.36
CA ASN A 6 14.61 -12.59 -8.21
C ASN A 6 13.65 -11.69 -7.42
N ASP A 7 13.05 -12.20 -6.35
CA ASP A 7 12.10 -11.44 -5.52
C ASP A 7 12.75 -10.21 -4.87
N ASN A 8 14.05 -10.30 -4.55
CA ASN A 8 14.80 -9.18 -3.98
C ASN A 8 15.08 -8.06 -5.00
N LYS A 9 15.29 -8.41 -6.27
CA LYS A 9 15.59 -7.41 -7.30
C LYS A 9 14.34 -6.61 -7.67
N GLU A 10 13.22 -7.28 -7.87
CA GLU A 10 11.94 -6.62 -8.18
C GLU A 10 11.45 -5.72 -7.03
N MET A 11 11.64 -6.15 -5.77
CA MET A 11 11.35 -5.29 -4.61
C MET A 11 12.28 -4.08 -4.54
N SER A 12 13.56 -4.24 -4.84
CA SER A 12 14.53 -3.14 -4.85
C SER A 12 14.18 -2.08 -5.89
N GLU A 13 13.85 -2.50 -7.11
CA GLU A 13 13.44 -1.60 -8.20
C GLU A 13 12.14 -0.86 -7.86
N LEU A 14 11.17 -1.55 -7.24
CA LEU A 14 9.94 -0.92 -6.75
C LEU A 14 10.21 0.09 -5.62
N GLU A 15 11.12 -0.24 -4.70
CA GLU A 15 11.51 0.66 -3.62
C GLU A 15 12.17 1.94 -4.15
N GLU A 16 13.07 1.83 -5.13
CA GLU A 16 13.70 2.98 -5.77
C GLU A 16 12.69 3.85 -6.49
N ALA A 17 11.81 3.27 -7.31
CA ALA A 17 10.76 4.02 -8.02
C ALA A 17 9.81 4.75 -7.07
N LEU A 18 9.46 4.15 -5.93
CA LEU A 18 8.62 4.78 -4.90
C LEU A 18 9.34 5.91 -4.16
N LYS A 19 10.66 5.79 -3.95
CA LYS A 19 11.49 6.88 -3.39
C LYS A 19 11.61 8.04 -4.37
N GLU A 20 11.85 7.78 -5.65
CA GLU A 20 11.93 8.80 -6.69
C GLU A 20 10.61 9.57 -6.80
N MET A 21 9.48 8.86 -6.89
CA MET A 21 8.15 9.48 -6.90
C MET A 21 7.94 10.38 -5.66
N TRP A 22 8.40 9.94 -4.49
CA TRP A 22 8.29 10.73 -3.26
C TRP A 22 9.19 11.96 -3.25
N LEU A 23 10.39 11.88 -3.82
CA LEU A 23 11.29 13.02 -3.95
C LEU A 23 10.77 14.04 -4.97
N GLU A 24 10.15 13.57 -6.06
CA GLU A 24 9.56 14.44 -7.08
C GLU A 24 8.25 15.10 -6.62
N GLN A 25 7.41 14.38 -5.85
CA GLN A 25 6.09 14.88 -5.43
C GLN A 25 6.04 15.42 -4.00
N GLY A 26 6.99 15.04 -3.15
CA GLY A 26 7.00 15.39 -1.74
C GLY A 26 7.81 16.65 -1.47
N ASN A 27 7.17 17.68 -0.92
CA ASN A 27 7.89 18.65 -0.10
C ASN A 27 8.60 17.87 1.01
N PRO A 28 9.95 17.78 1.02
CA PRO A 28 10.65 17.07 2.07
C PRO A 28 10.20 17.68 3.40
N SER A 29 9.70 16.84 4.30
CA SER A 29 9.30 17.29 5.64
C SER A 29 10.57 17.56 6.42
N VAL A 30 11.15 18.75 6.22
CA VAL A 30 12.27 19.24 7.01
C VAL A 30 11.74 19.55 8.40
N ILE A 31 12.11 18.72 9.36
CA ILE A 31 11.81 18.98 10.76
C ILE A 31 12.96 19.85 11.29
N ALA A 32 12.70 21.16 11.38
CA ALA A 32 13.62 22.10 12.01
C ALA A 32 13.50 21.98 13.53
N ALA A 33 14.49 21.35 14.17
CA ALA A 33 14.70 21.46 15.61
C ALA A 33 15.67 22.62 15.87
N LYS A 34 15.58 23.29 17.04
CA LYS A 34 16.29 24.55 17.37
C LYS A 34 17.79 24.61 17.05
N HIS A 35 18.48 23.47 16.89
CA HIS A 35 19.90 23.37 16.56
C HIS A 35 20.24 22.30 15.49
N ALA A 36 19.25 21.72 14.82
CA ALA A 36 19.48 20.71 13.79
C ALA A 36 18.30 20.61 12.81
N GLU A 37 18.61 20.46 11.54
CA GLU A 37 17.64 20.11 10.50
C GLU A 37 17.72 18.61 10.24
N PHE A 38 16.59 17.92 10.34
CA PHE A 38 16.49 16.52 9.97
C PHE A 38 15.64 16.38 8.71
N VAL A 39 16.21 15.72 7.70
CA VAL A 39 15.46 15.26 6.53
C VAL A 39 14.95 13.87 6.86
N VAL A 40 13.62 13.74 6.94
CA VAL A 40 13.00 12.42 7.12
C VAL A 40 12.91 11.75 5.75
N GLU A 41 13.80 10.80 5.50
CA GLU A 41 13.73 9.98 4.30
C GLU A 41 12.55 9.00 4.39
N PRO A 42 11.72 8.88 3.34
CA PRO A 42 10.63 7.94 3.32
C PRO A 42 11.18 6.51 3.28
N LYS A 43 10.91 5.73 4.33
CA LYS A 43 11.15 4.28 4.31
C LYS A 43 9.93 3.57 3.75
N VAL A 44 10.08 3.10 2.52
CA VAL A 44 9.02 2.39 1.79
C VAL A 44 8.83 0.99 2.35
N PHE A 45 9.94 0.32 2.64
CA PHE A 45 9.97 -1.00 3.25
C PHE A 45 10.67 -0.95 4.62
N PHE A 46 10.22 -1.81 5.53
CA PHE A 46 10.89 -2.12 6.79
C PHE A 46 11.32 -3.59 6.75
N GLY A 47 12.56 -3.85 6.36
CA GLY A 47 13.00 -5.19 5.95
C GLY A 47 12.23 -5.62 4.70
N ASN A 48 11.69 -6.84 4.66
CA ASN A 48 10.93 -7.37 3.51
C ASN A 48 9.42 -7.09 3.60
N LYS A 49 9.02 -6.07 4.38
CA LYS A 49 7.60 -5.74 4.59
C LYS A 49 7.34 -4.30 4.20
N LEU A 50 6.32 -4.08 3.38
CA LEU A 50 5.89 -2.75 3.00
C LEU A 50 5.47 -1.96 4.24
N ASN A 51 5.85 -0.68 4.30
CA ASN A 51 5.43 0.25 5.33
C ASN A 51 3.89 0.25 5.42
N PRO A 52 3.29 0.03 6.61
CA PRO A 52 1.84 -0.02 6.76
C PRO A 52 1.12 1.23 6.27
N ALA A 53 1.73 2.41 6.37
CA ALA A 53 1.13 3.65 5.87
C ALA A 53 1.05 3.66 4.33
N ILE A 54 2.09 3.19 3.65
CA ILE A 54 2.13 3.08 2.19
C ILE A 54 1.19 1.98 1.72
N LEU A 55 1.16 0.84 2.41
CA LEU A 55 0.20 -0.23 2.13
C LEU A 55 -1.25 0.30 2.17
N LYS A 56 -1.59 1.12 3.17
CA LYS A 56 -2.92 1.75 3.25
C LYS A 56 -3.20 2.65 2.05
N LEU A 57 -2.24 3.48 1.65
CA LEU A 57 -2.40 4.36 0.48
C LEU A 57 -2.60 3.56 -0.80
N LEU A 58 -1.81 2.51 -1.02
CA LEU A 58 -1.95 1.62 -2.18
C LEU A 58 -3.31 0.92 -2.19
N VAL A 59 -3.79 0.48 -1.03
CA VAL A 59 -5.13 -0.12 -0.90
C VAL A 59 -6.22 0.89 -1.21
N VAL A 60 -6.16 2.10 -0.64
CA VAL A 60 -7.15 3.16 -0.94
C VAL A 60 -7.15 3.51 -2.42
N ASN A 61 -5.97 3.64 -3.03
CA ASN A 61 -5.83 3.92 -4.46
C ASN A 61 -6.42 2.79 -5.31
N TYR A 62 -6.08 1.53 -4.99
CA TYR A 62 -6.64 0.37 -5.66
C TYR A 62 -8.18 0.35 -5.59
N LEU A 63 -8.73 0.55 -4.38
CA LEU A 63 -10.19 0.56 -4.17
C LEU A 63 -10.88 1.75 -4.86
N ALA A 64 -10.18 2.88 -5.06
CA ALA A 64 -10.71 4.02 -5.81
C ALA A 64 -10.80 3.76 -7.32
N HIS A 65 -9.89 2.95 -7.86
CA HIS A 65 -9.86 2.58 -9.28
C HIS A 65 -10.57 1.27 -9.59
N THR A 66 -10.97 0.50 -8.57
CA THR A 66 -11.77 -0.71 -8.73
C THR A 66 -13.22 -0.30 -9.03
N SER A 67 -13.69 -0.59 -10.25
CA SER A 67 -15.08 -0.32 -10.61
C SER A 67 -16.02 -1.25 -9.85
N THR A 68 -17.28 -0.84 -9.67
CA THR A 68 -18.33 -1.72 -9.09
C THR A 68 -18.54 -3.02 -9.90
N GLN A 69 -18.11 -3.08 -11.16
CA GLN A 69 -18.12 -4.30 -11.98
C GLN A 69 -16.97 -5.25 -11.62
N ASP A 70 -15.80 -4.75 -11.19
CA ASP A 70 -14.68 -5.58 -10.69
C ASP A 70 -14.96 -6.15 -9.30
N SER A 71 -15.78 -5.46 -8.50
CA SER A 71 -16.36 -6.00 -7.26
C SER A 71 -17.24 -7.23 -7.54
N GLY A 72 -17.86 -7.30 -8.73
CA GLY A 72 -18.62 -8.46 -9.20
C GLY A 72 -17.75 -9.67 -9.59
N ALA A 73 -16.45 -9.47 -9.85
CA ALA A 73 -15.51 -10.56 -10.10
C ALA A 73 -15.00 -11.23 -8.80
N GLY A 74 -15.40 -10.74 -7.62
CA GLY A 74 -15.09 -11.38 -6.33
C GLY A 74 -13.65 -11.20 -5.85
N ASN A 75 -12.92 -10.22 -6.39
CA ASN A 75 -11.52 -9.96 -6.04
C ASN A 75 -11.37 -9.13 -4.76
N VAL A 76 -12.45 -8.53 -4.23
CA VAL A 76 -12.43 -7.81 -2.96
C VAL A 76 -13.54 -8.39 -2.06
N ASP A 77 -13.13 -9.03 -0.96
CA ASP A 77 -14.06 -9.41 0.11
C ASP A 77 -13.98 -8.36 1.21
N VAL A 78 -15.14 -7.86 1.64
CA VAL A 78 -15.23 -6.95 2.78
C VAL A 78 -16.14 -7.51 3.85
N THR A 79 -15.67 -7.44 5.09
CA THR A 79 -16.42 -7.71 6.32
C THR A 79 -16.20 -6.54 7.27
N PRO A 80 -17.04 -6.36 8.31
CA PRO A 80 -16.82 -5.31 9.30
C PRO A 80 -15.46 -5.37 10.01
N GLU A 81 -14.80 -6.53 10.01
CA GLU A 81 -13.52 -6.75 10.70
C GLU A 81 -12.30 -6.67 9.78
N LYS A 82 -12.46 -6.95 8.48
CA LYS A 82 -11.36 -6.98 7.51
C LYS A 82 -11.83 -6.78 6.08
N LEU A 83 -10.95 -6.18 5.29
CA LEU A 83 -11.00 -6.13 3.83
C LEU A 83 -9.88 -7.04 3.28
N VAL A 84 -10.21 -7.87 2.29
CA VAL A 84 -9.28 -8.80 1.66
C VAL A 84 -9.28 -8.58 0.15
N ILE A 85 -8.12 -8.23 -0.40
CA ILE A 85 -7.90 -8.19 -1.85
C ILE A 85 -7.32 -9.54 -2.26
N LYS A 86 -7.98 -10.21 -3.19
CA LYS A 86 -7.62 -11.51 -3.73
C LYS A 86 -7.03 -11.36 -5.13
N SER A 87 -6.20 -12.32 -5.49
CA SER A 87 -5.83 -12.57 -6.88
C SER A 87 -7.06 -13.02 -7.70
N PRO A 88 -6.99 -12.96 -9.04
CA PRO A 88 -8.04 -13.51 -9.91
C PRO A 88 -8.35 -15.00 -9.69
N LYS A 89 -7.44 -15.74 -9.04
CA LYS A 89 -7.61 -17.16 -8.66
C LYS A 89 -8.20 -17.34 -7.25
N GLY A 90 -8.62 -16.27 -6.59
CA GLY A 90 -9.21 -16.28 -5.25
C GLY A 90 -8.22 -16.32 -4.07
N LYS A 91 -6.91 -16.43 -4.32
CA LYS A 91 -5.88 -16.40 -3.25
C LYS A 91 -5.80 -15.00 -2.62
N PRO A 92 -5.81 -14.86 -1.28
CA PRO A 92 -5.64 -13.57 -0.63
C PRO A 92 -4.23 -13.00 -0.88
N LEU A 93 -4.16 -11.77 -1.36
CA LEU A 93 -2.92 -11.02 -1.59
C LEU A 93 -2.69 -9.98 -0.49
N VAL A 94 -3.76 -9.27 -0.09
CA VAL A 94 -3.69 -8.21 0.91
C VAL A 94 -4.83 -8.36 1.90
N ILE A 95 -4.53 -8.21 3.19
CA ILE A 95 -5.53 -8.19 4.27
C ILE A 95 -5.37 -6.90 5.05
N VAL A 96 -6.44 -6.11 5.11
CA VAL A 96 -6.50 -4.83 5.83
C VAL A 96 -7.55 -4.93 6.94
N ARG A 97 -7.18 -4.52 8.15
CA ARG A 97 -8.08 -4.46 9.33
C ARG A 97 -8.35 -3.02 9.79
N ASP A 98 -8.03 -2.05 8.94
CA ASP A 98 -8.24 -0.64 9.25
C ASP A 98 -9.73 -0.31 9.14
N LYS A 99 -10.36 0.00 10.28
CA LYS A 99 -11.80 0.28 10.37
C LYS A 99 -12.22 1.48 9.52
N LYS A 100 -11.34 2.47 9.33
CA LYS A 100 -11.65 3.66 8.54
C LYS A 100 -11.77 3.29 7.07
N ILE A 101 -10.77 2.56 6.54
CA ILE A 101 -10.77 2.09 5.15
C ILE A 101 -11.97 1.16 4.89
N ILE A 102 -12.24 0.23 5.81
CA ILE A 102 -13.38 -0.69 5.71
C ILE A 102 -14.70 0.10 5.67
N GLY A 103 -14.87 1.08 6.56
CA GLY A 103 -16.06 1.93 6.60
C GLY A 103 -16.26 2.75 5.34
N GLU A 104 -15.21 3.41 4.85
CA GLU A 104 -15.24 4.20 3.61
C GLU A 104 -15.59 3.35 2.38
N TYR A 105 -15.06 2.13 2.29
CA TYR A 105 -15.37 1.22 1.19
C TYR A 105 -16.82 0.72 1.24
N LEU A 106 -17.31 0.33 2.43
CA LEU A 106 -18.70 -0.11 2.61
C LEU A 106 -19.71 1.00 2.28
N GLN A 107 -19.39 2.26 2.62
CA GLN A 107 -20.24 3.41 2.30
C GLN A 107 -20.32 3.71 0.80
N LYS A 108 -19.30 3.37 0.01
CA LYS A 108 -19.33 3.55 -1.46
C LYS A 108 -20.12 2.46 -2.19
N GLN A 109 -20.42 1.35 -1.53
CA GLN A 109 -21.11 0.18 -2.10
C GLN A 109 -22.62 0.18 -1.82
N GLY A 110 -23.10 0.94 -0.83
CA GLY A 110 -24.51 1.12 -0.51
C GLY A 110 -25.07 2.40 -1.10
#